data_AF-A0A1C5ESS7-F1
#
_entry.id   AF-A0A1C5ESS7-F1
#
_cell.length_a   1.000
_cell.length_b   1.000
_cell.length_c   1.000
_cell.angle_alpha   90.00
_cell.angle_beta   90.00
_cell.angle_gamma   90.00
#
_symmetry.space_group_name_H-M   'P 1'
#
loop_
_entity.id
_entity.type
_entity.pdbx_description
1 polymer ?
#
loop_
_entity_poly.entity_id
_entity_poly.type
_entity_poly.pdbx_seq_one_letter_code
_entity_poly.pdbx_strand_id
1 'polypeptide(L)'
;MTTLISTTDTITRDALAVLQPGFTGTTAPDWVLRRVDEGLASVALFGRNIRSAEQVASLTAQLRAERDDLLVAIDEEGGDVTRLEVRTGSSFPGNLALGHVDDVALTRAVAQELGRRLAECGVNLNWAPSADVNSNPGNPIIGVRSFGADSELVARHTAAYIEGLQAAGVAACTKHFPGHGDTAIDSHHAMPRIDVDLETLYARELVPFRAAIAAGSKCVMSAHILLPALDPDRPATVSPQILTGLLRQELGYDGLIVTDAVEMQAIAGTYGIERGSVLAIAAGADALCVGGGLEDDGTVQRLRDALVAAVRSGELAEERLADAAARVRALASWTRGAGGAGSQPGAAVQERTASGTGIGSDIGLVAARRAVKVTGSAEPLTDPAYVAAFTSASNIAVGDETPWGVAAELGRLLPGTETDTYSSETEAPVAAVLRAAGERRIVVVVRDVHRHAWMAEALNALVAERPDTVVVEMGVPQAAPRGALHLATHGAARVCGLAAAEIIARGADRPQA
;
A
#
# COMPACT_ATOMS: atom_id res chain seq x y z
N MET A 1 17.26 43.33 -2.09
CA MET A 1 15.85 43.18 -2.52
C MET A 1 15.87 42.98 -4.02
N THR A 2 15.91 41.73 -4.46
CA THR A 2 15.77 41.38 -5.87
C THR A 2 14.62 40.41 -5.93
N THR A 3 13.41 40.96 -6.12
CA THR A 3 12.21 40.16 -6.32
C THR A 3 12.30 39.59 -7.73
N LEU A 4 12.86 38.39 -7.87
CA LEU A 4 12.68 37.59 -9.08
C LEU A 4 11.23 37.12 -9.05
N ILE A 5 10.35 37.89 -9.70
CA ILE A 5 9.00 37.42 -9.99
C ILE A 5 9.17 36.33 -11.05
N SER A 6 9.15 35.07 -10.64
CA SER A 6 9.01 33.94 -11.55
C SER A 6 7.61 34.01 -12.17
N THR A 7 7.48 34.68 -13.32
CA THR A 7 6.20 34.79 -14.04
C THR A 7 5.97 33.54 -14.89
N THR A 8 5.88 32.37 -14.25
CA THR A 8 5.33 31.18 -14.90
C THR A 8 3.88 31.46 -15.29
N ASP A 9 3.53 31.25 -16.55
CA ASP A 9 2.15 31.45 -17.03
C ASP A 9 1.19 30.44 -16.38
N THR A 10 -0.11 30.78 -16.37
CA THR A 10 -1.13 30.00 -15.66
C THR A 10 -1.21 28.55 -16.15
N ILE A 11 -1.12 28.31 -17.47
CA ILE A 11 -1.20 26.95 -18.04
C ILE A 11 -0.03 26.12 -17.55
N THR A 12 1.18 26.68 -17.58
CA THR A 12 2.38 26.00 -17.07
C THR A 12 2.29 25.70 -15.57
N ARG A 13 1.76 26.64 -14.77
CA ARG A 13 1.53 26.42 -13.33
C ARG A 13 0.51 25.32 -13.07
N ASP A 14 -0.59 25.29 -13.82
CA ASP A 14 -1.62 24.26 -13.69
C ASP A 14 -1.11 22.89 -14.18
N ALA A 15 -0.32 22.84 -15.25
CA ALA A 15 0.35 21.64 -15.71
C ALA A 15 1.31 21.07 -14.65
N LEU A 16 2.05 21.92 -13.92
CA LEU A 16 2.86 21.47 -12.78
C LEU A 16 2.01 21.04 -11.60
N ALA A 17 0.92 21.74 -11.29
CA ALA A 17 0.08 21.46 -10.13
C ALA A 17 -0.53 20.04 -10.15
N VAL A 18 -0.82 19.49 -11.33
CA VAL A 18 -1.40 18.13 -11.47
C VAL A 18 -0.38 17.00 -11.38
N LEU A 19 0.92 17.29 -11.27
CA LEU A 19 1.95 16.25 -11.18
C LEU A 19 2.26 15.90 -9.71
N GLN A 20 2.42 14.61 -9.42
CA GLN A 20 2.87 14.10 -8.11
C GLN A 20 4.16 13.26 -8.29
N PRO A 21 5.30 13.89 -8.63
CA PRO A 21 6.55 13.18 -8.90
C PRO A 21 7.26 12.70 -7.64
N GLY A 22 7.87 11.52 -7.72
CA GLY A 22 8.94 11.08 -6.84
C GLY A 22 10.29 11.73 -7.17
N PHE A 23 11.26 11.55 -6.26
CA PHE A 23 12.64 12.01 -6.45
C PHE A 23 13.63 11.09 -5.74
N THR A 24 14.92 11.19 -6.06
CA THR A 24 15.99 10.45 -5.37
C THR A 24 16.51 11.19 -4.15
N GLY A 25 16.90 10.44 -3.11
CA GLY A 25 17.61 10.96 -1.95
C GLY A 25 16.75 11.23 -0.73
N THR A 26 17.42 11.49 0.40
CA THR A 26 16.81 11.67 1.73
C THR A 26 16.73 13.13 2.17
N THR A 27 17.02 14.07 1.26
CA THR A 27 16.92 15.53 1.43
C THR A 27 16.32 16.10 0.15
N ALA A 28 15.70 17.28 0.22
CA ALA A 28 15.05 17.86 -0.95
C ALA A 28 16.11 18.26 -1.99
N PRO A 29 16.11 17.69 -3.21
CA PRO A 29 17.08 18.08 -4.21
C PRO A 29 16.71 19.45 -4.80
N ASP A 30 17.71 20.24 -5.19
CA ASP A 30 17.51 21.61 -5.68
C ASP A 30 16.49 21.72 -6.81
N TRP A 31 16.40 20.70 -7.68
CA TRP A 31 15.45 20.71 -8.78
C TRP A 31 14.00 20.58 -8.31
N VAL A 32 13.73 19.80 -7.25
CA VAL A 32 12.38 19.71 -6.67
C VAL A 32 11.99 21.04 -6.07
N LEU A 33 12.89 21.68 -5.30
CA LEU A 33 12.65 23.00 -4.71
C LEU A 33 12.31 24.04 -5.80
N ARG A 34 13.07 24.06 -6.91
CA ARG A 34 12.74 24.91 -8.07
C ARG A 34 11.37 24.61 -8.66
N ARG A 35 11.00 23.33 -8.85
CA ARG A 35 9.68 22.96 -9.40
C ARG A 35 8.53 23.34 -8.46
N VAL A 36 8.74 23.24 -7.15
CA VAL A 36 7.79 23.68 -6.13
C VAL A 36 7.55 25.18 -6.23
N ASP A 37 8.60 26.00 -6.32
CA ASP A 37 8.51 27.45 -6.55
C ASP A 37 7.79 27.79 -7.87
N GLU A 38 8.03 27.02 -8.93
CA GLU A 38 7.40 27.22 -10.25
C GLU A 38 5.91 26.84 -10.31
N GLY A 39 5.40 26.03 -9.37
CA GLY A 39 3.99 25.66 -9.31
C GLY A 39 3.66 24.22 -8.94
N LEU A 40 4.67 23.34 -8.81
CA LEU A 40 4.46 21.95 -8.38
C LEU A 40 3.77 21.95 -7.01
N ALA A 41 2.64 21.25 -6.92
CA ALA A 41 1.77 21.27 -5.74
C ALA A 41 1.84 19.99 -4.90
N SER A 42 2.53 18.97 -5.41
CA SER A 42 2.65 17.67 -4.75
C SER A 42 3.99 17.02 -5.05
N VAL A 43 4.48 16.21 -4.12
CA VAL A 43 5.58 15.25 -4.33
C VAL A 43 5.20 13.89 -3.74
N ALA A 44 5.84 12.83 -4.21
CA ALA A 44 5.65 11.47 -3.72
C ALA A 44 6.92 10.94 -3.04
N LEU A 45 6.76 10.30 -1.89
CA LEU A 45 7.84 9.62 -1.17
C LEU A 45 7.76 8.11 -1.39
N PHE A 46 8.90 7.51 -1.64
CA PHE A 46 9.10 6.05 -1.79
C PHE A 46 10.17 5.57 -0.82
N GLY A 47 10.40 4.25 -0.72
CA GLY A 47 11.35 3.66 0.24
C GLY A 47 12.75 4.29 0.19
N ARG A 48 13.22 4.66 -1.00
CA ARG A 48 14.50 5.37 -1.23
C ARG A 48 14.62 6.74 -0.55
N ASN A 49 13.49 7.37 -0.20
CA ASN A 49 13.46 8.65 0.51
C ASN A 49 13.48 8.49 2.04
N ILE A 50 13.37 7.24 2.53
CA ILE A 50 13.13 6.92 3.93
C ILE A 50 14.37 6.29 4.57
N ARG A 51 14.89 6.98 5.59
CA ARG A 51 15.93 6.46 6.49
C ARG A 51 15.42 6.35 7.93
N SER A 52 14.71 7.37 8.41
CA SER A 52 14.06 7.39 9.72
C SER A 52 12.94 8.43 9.74
N ALA A 53 12.00 8.34 10.68
CA ALA A 53 10.91 9.30 10.83
C ALA A 53 11.42 10.74 10.98
N GLU A 54 12.48 10.95 11.76
CA GLU A 54 13.08 12.28 11.98
C GLU A 54 13.70 12.85 10.70
N GLN A 55 14.32 11.99 9.89
CA GLN A 55 14.85 12.43 8.60
C GLN A 55 13.73 12.80 7.63
N VAL A 56 12.63 12.03 7.60
CA VAL A 56 11.47 12.35 6.74
C VAL A 56 10.82 13.66 7.19
N ALA A 57 10.66 13.88 8.50
CA ALA A 57 10.17 15.15 9.04
C ALA A 57 11.07 16.34 8.63
N SER A 58 12.40 16.16 8.64
CA SER A 58 13.32 17.20 8.17
C SER A 58 13.20 17.44 6.65
N LEU A 59 13.07 16.37 5.86
CA LEU A 59 12.86 16.45 4.41
C LEU A 59 11.56 17.19 4.06
N THR A 60 10.45 16.84 4.70
CA THR A 60 9.15 17.49 4.44
C THR A 60 9.13 18.93 4.95
N ALA A 61 9.85 19.25 6.03
CA ALA A 61 10.03 20.62 6.46
C ALA A 61 10.82 21.47 5.45
N GLN A 62 11.86 20.93 4.81
CA GLN A 62 12.59 21.61 3.72
C GLN A 62 11.67 21.91 2.54
N LEU A 63 10.89 20.91 2.11
CA LEU A 63 9.93 21.07 1.02
C LEU A 63 8.84 22.12 1.33
N ARG A 64 8.34 22.12 2.57
CA ARG A 64 7.31 23.09 3.00
C ARG A 64 7.83 24.49 3.28
N ALA A 65 9.14 24.67 3.44
CA ALA A 65 9.75 25.98 3.51
C ALA A 65 9.62 26.74 2.18
N GLU A 66 9.60 26.03 1.05
CA GLU A 66 9.31 26.61 -0.27
C GLU A 66 7.80 26.80 -0.49
N ARG A 67 6.99 25.85 -0.03
CA ARG A 67 5.53 25.89 -0.20
C ARG A 67 4.78 25.27 0.98
N ASP A 68 4.12 26.10 1.77
CA ASP A 68 3.50 25.69 3.04
C ASP A 68 2.27 24.77 2.87
N ASP A 69 1.64 24.74 1.69
CA ASP A 69 0.51 23.88 1.32
C ASP A 69 0.91 22.66 0.47
N LEU A 70 2.19 22.34 0.35
CA LEU A 70 2.63 21.20 -0.46
C LEU A 70 2.01 19.88 0.02
N LEU A 71 1.43 19.13 -0.92
CA LEU A 71 1.03 17.75 -0.71
C LEU A 71 2.28 16.85 -0.75
N VAL A 72 2.43 16.05 0.30
CA VAL A 72 3.46 15.01 0.40
C VAL A 72 2.71 13.70 0.45
N ALA A 73 2.77 12.98 -0.66
CA ALA A 73 2.13 11.69 -0.86
C ALA A 73 3.06 10.54 -0.46
N ILE A 74 2.49 9.44 0.01
CA ILE A 74 3.21 8.18 0.25
C ILE A 74 2.26 7.00 0.03
N ASP A 75 2.83 5.82 -0.16
CA ASP A 75 2.08 4.56 -0.26
C ASP A 75 2.25 3.70 1.01
N GLU A 76 1.56 4.06 2.09
CA GLU A 76 1.64 3.39 3.40
C GLU A 76 0.32 2.68 3.71
N GLU A 77 0.18 1.42 3.26
CA GLU A 77 -0.98 0.56 3.54
C GLU A 77 -0.84 -0.20 4.86
N GLY A 78 0.36 -0.22 5.45
CA GLY A 78 0.73 -1.21 6.46
C GLY A 78 0.98 -2.58 5.83
N GLY A 79 1.11 -3.63 6.65
CA GLY A 79 1.35 -4.95 6.08
C GLY A 79 2.67 -5.03 5.33
N ASP A 80 2.58 -5.48 4.08
CA ASP A 80 3.73 -5.63 3.19
C ASP A 80 4.03 -4.35 2.39
N VAL A 81 3.06 -3.45 2.26
CA VAL A 81 3.22 -2.18 1.56
C VAL A 81 3.42 -1.09 2.61
N THR A 82 4.67 -1.01 3.07
CA THR A 82 5.14 0.02 4.00
C THR A 82 6.31 0.80 3.41
N ARG A 83 6.39 2.09 3.73
CA ARG A 83 7.46 2.99 3.28
C ARG A 83 8.21 3.55 4.48
N LEU A 84 7.51 4.04 5.49
CA LEU A 84 8.12 4.57 6.72
C LEU A 84 9.00 3.51 7.42
N GLU A 85 8.60 2.25 7.34
CA GLU A 85 9.29 1.12 7.98
C GLU A 85 9.84 0.13 6.94
N VAL A 86 10.09 0.57 5.71
CA VAL A 86 10.59 -0.26 4.60
C VAL A 86 11.85 -1.05 4.99
N ARG A 87 12.72 -0.52 5.85
CA ARG A 87 13.97 -1.21 6.26
C ARG A 87 13.78 -2.23 7.39
N THR A 88 12.65 -2.20 8.07
CA THR A 88 12.42 -2.98 9.30
C THR A 88 11.18 -3.84 9.26
N GLY A 89 10.30 -3.65 8.28
CA GLY A 89 8.98 -4.28 8.21
C GLY A 89 7.96 -3.59 9.12
N SER A 90 6.71 -3.60 8.69
CA SER A 90 5.64 -2.79 9.28
C SER A 90 5.31 -3.16 10.73
N SER A 91 5.09 -2.13 11.53
CA SER A 91 4.49 -2.14 12.87
C SER A 91 2.98 -2.35 12.83
N PHE A 92 2.36 -2.37 11.65
CA PHE A 92 0.93 -2.57 11.47
C PHE A 92 0.67 -3.79 10.58
N PRO A 93 -0.33 -4.62 10.90
CA PRO A 93 -0.71 -5.71 10.02
C PRO A 93 -1.36 -5.15 8.74
N GLY A 94 -1.37 -5.96 7.68
CA GLY A 94 -1.99 -5.59 6.42
C GLY A 94 -3.51 -5.73 6.44
N ASN A 95 -4.15 -5.32 5.34
CA ASN A 95 -5.60 -5.30 5.23
C ASN A 95 -6.23 -6.67 5.40
N LEU A 96 -5.65 -7.76 4.86
CA LEU A 96 -6.24 -9.09 5.01
C LEU A 96 -6.27 -9.55 6.47
N ALA A 97 -5.25 -9.24 7.25
CA ALA A 97 -5.23 -9.52 8.69
C ALA A 97 -6.31 -8.70 9.42
N LEU A 98 -6.51 -7.43 9.07
CA LEU A 98 -7.59 -6.61 9.64
C LEU A 98 -8.99 -7.12 9.26
N GLY A 99 -9.18 -7.53 8.00
CA GLY A 99 -10.43 -8.11 7.54
C GLY A 99 -10.69 -9.51 8.11
N HIS A 100 -9.65 -10.31 8.37
CA HIS A 100 -9.79 -11.58 9.07
C HIS A 100 -10.29 -11.40 10.52
N VAL A 101 -9.83 -10.35 11.20
CA VAL A 101 -10.30 -10.02 12.55
C VAL A 101 -11.75 -9.49 12.54
N ASP A 102 -12.18 -8.87 11.43
CA ASP A 102 -13.52 -8.30 11.23
C ASP A 102 -13.99 -7.36 12.35
N ASP A 103 -13.07 -6.49 12.79
CA ASP A 103 -13.33 -5.47 13.80
C ASP A 103 -13.02 -4.08 13.20
N VAL A 104 -14.08 -3.40 12.75
CA VAL A 104 -13.97 -2.07 12.14
C VAL A 104 -13.48 -1.00 13.12
N ALA A 105 -13.69 -1.17 14.43
CA ALA A 105 -13.15 -0.24 15.43
C ALA A 105 -11.63 -0.40 15.54
N LEU A 106 -11.14 -1.64 15.51
CA LEU A 106 -9.70 -1.92 15.44
C LEU A 106 -9.08 -1.40 14.14
N THR A 107 -9.73 -1.61 12.99
CA THR A 107 -9.25 -1.08 11.70
C THR A 107 -9.13 0.43 11.72
N ARG A 108 -10.15 1.13 12.25
CA ARG A 108 -10.11 2.59 12.41
C ARG A 108 -8.96 3.04 13.33
N ALA A 109 -8.76 2.36 14.46
CA ALA A 109 -7.70 2.69 15.40
C ALA A 109 -6.29 2.46 14.82
N VAL A 110 -6.09 1.37 14.07
CA VAL A 110 -4.84 1.09 13.35
C VAL A 110 -4.58 2.17 12.30
N ALA A 111 -5.57 2.50 11.47
CA ALA A 111 -5.44 3.53 10.44
C ALA A 111 -5.19 4.94 11.04
N GLN A 112 -5.80 5.25 12.18
CA GLN A 112 -5.58 6.52 12.89
C GLN A 112 -4.16 6.63 13.45
N GLU A 113 -3.62 5.57 14.05
CA GLU A 113 -2.25 5.56 14.57
C GLU A 113 -1.21 5.60 13.44
N LEU A 114 -1.47 4.88 12.33
CA LEU A 114 -0.66 4.98 11.11
C LEU A 114 -0.70 6.41 10.54
N GLY A 115 -1.89 7.00 10.44
CA GLY A 115 -2.08 8.39 10.02
C GLY A 115 -1.35 9.40 10.91
N ARG A 116 -1.36 9.20 12.23
CA ARG A 116 -0.61 10.05 13.18
C ARG A 116 0.90 10.01 12.89
N ARG A 117 1.48 8.82 12.70
CA ARG A 117 2.92 8.68 12.37
C ARG A 117 3.27 9.33 11.04
N LEU A 118 2.40 9.21 10.04
CA LEU A 118 2.55 9.92 8.76
C LEU A 118 2.54 11.44 8.94
N ALA A 119 1.55 11.96 9.67
CA ALA A 119 1.40 13.40 9.92
C ALA A 119 2.62 13.99 10.66
N GLU A 120 3.18 13.25 11.63
CA GLU A 120 4.41 13.63 12.35
C GLU A 120 5.64 13.71 11.43
N CYS A 121 5.67 12.90 10.39
CA CYS A 121 6.70 12.97 9.34
C CYS A 121 6.42 14.05 8.30
N GLY A 122 5.31 14.79 8.42
CA GLY A 122 4.86 15.79 7.46
C GLY A 122 4.21 15.21 6.21
N VAL A 123 3.89 13.93 6.17
CA VAL A 123 3.08 13.33 5.10
C VAL A 123 1.60 13.69 5.33
N ASN A 124 0.90 14.12 4.29
CA ASN A 124 -0.49 14.57 4.38
C ASN A 124 -1.43 13.97 3.32
N LEU A 125 -0.92 13.15 2.40
CA LEU A 125 -1.69 12.32 1.48
C LEU A 125 -1.16 10.89 1.55
N ASN A 126 -2.02 9.92 1.80
CA ASN A 126 -1.65 8.51 1.80
C ASN A 126 -2.44 7.78 0.71
N TRP A 127 -1.75 7.06 -0.17
CA TRP A 127 -2.31 6.19 -1.19
C TRP A 127 -2.87 4.90 -0.60
N ALA A 128 -3.76 5.02 0.39
CA ALA A 128 -4.40 3.90 1.09
C ALA A 128 -5.82 4.32 1.56
N PRO A 129 -6.74 3.36 1.76
CA PRO A 129 -6.56 1.90 1.66
C PRO A 129 -6.81 1.35 0.24
N SER A 130 -6.35 0.11 0.00
CA SER A 130 -6.92 -0.72 -1.08
C SER A 130 -8.34 -1.15 -0.70
N ALA A 131 -9.27 -0.92 -1.63
CA ALA A 131 -10.68 -1.27 -1.60
C ALA A 131 -10.99 -2.37 -2.64
N ASP A 132 -9.95 -3.00 -3.19
CA ASP A 132 -10.09 -4.09 -4.15
C ASP A 132 -10.68 -5.32 -3.44
N VAL A 133 -11.71 -5.95 -4.02
CA VAL A 133 -12.26 -7.21 -3.51
C VAL A 133 -11.44 -8.35 -4.10
N ASN A 134 -10.64 -9.05 -3.29
CA ASN A 134 -9.75 -10.12 -3.78
C ASN A 134 -10.51 -11.42 -4.05
N SER A 135 -11.44 -11.37 -5.01
CA SER A 135 -12.30 -12.46 -5.45
C SER A 135 -11.53 -13.56 -6.19
N ASN A 136 -10.41 -13.22 -6.83
CA ASN A 136 -9.52 -14.18 -7.45
C ASN A 136 -8.40 -14.59 -6.48
N PRO A 137 -8.39 -15.84 -5.96
CA PRO A 137 -7.33 -16.29 -5.07
C PRO A 137 -5.95 -16.36 -5.76
N GLY A 138 -5.92 -16.43 -7.10
CA GLY A 138 -4.69 -16.39 -7.90
C GLY A 138 -4.12 -14.99 -8.10
N ASN A 139 -4.77 -13.94 -7.59
CA ASN A 139 -4.34 -12.55 -7.79
C ASN A 139 -2.93 -12.31 -7.22
N PRO A 140 -1.96 -11.96 -8.07
CA PRO A 140 -0.56 -11.82 -7.65
C PRO A 140 -0.24 -10.47 -7.00
N ILE A 141 -1.10 -9.47 -7.15
CA ILE A 141 -0.79 -8.07 -6.87
C ILE A 141 -1.61 -7.49 -5.71
N ILE A 142 -2.87 -7.90 -5.53
CA ILE A 142 -3.71 -7.47 -4.42
C ILE A 142 -3.52 -8.42 -3.23
N GLY A 143 -4.06 -9.64 -3.28
CA GLY A 143 -3.87 -10.66 -2.25
C GLY A 143 -4.09 -10.11 -0.83
N VAL A 144 -3.02 -10.10 -0.02
CA VAL A 144 -3.04 -9.62 1.38
C VAL A 144 -3.30 -8.11 1.54
N ARG A 145 -3.22 -7.33 0.45
CA ARG A 145 -3.55 -5.89 0.41
C ARG A 145 -5.04 -5.61 0.38
N SER A 146 -5.87 -6.61 0.07
CA SER A 146 -7.32 -6.50 0.24
C SER A 146 -7.72 -6.90 1.65
N PHE A 147 -8.82 -6.34 2.16
CA PHE A 147 -9.45 -6.82 3.39
C PHE A 147 -10.06 -8.22 3.24
N GLY A 148 -10.35 -8.69 2.01
CA GLY A 148 -10.83 -10.04 1.77
C GLY A 148 -11.53 -10.22 0.42
N ALA A 149 -12.24 -11.34 0.28
CA ALA A 149 -12.95 -11.70 -0.96
C ALA A 149 -14.45 -11.35 -0.94
N ASP A 150 -14.98 -10.91 0.21
CA ASP A 150 -16.38 -10.51 0.38
C ASP A 150 -16.53 -8.99 0.26
N SER A 151 -17.41 -8.52 -0.63
CA SER A 151 -17.51 -7.10 -0.97
C SER A 151 -18.01 -6.23 0.19
N GLU A 152 -18.93 -6.74 1.02
CA GLU A 152 -19.45 -6.04 2.19
C GLU A 152 -18.42 -5.97 3.32
N LEU A 153 -17.58 -7.01 3.48
CA LEU A 153 -16.39 -6.99 4.35
C LEU A 153 -15.42 -5.91 3.90
N VAL A 154 -15.03 -5.92 2.63
CA VAL A 154 -14.10 -4.93 2.11
C VAL A 154 -14.66 -3.52 2.29
N ALA A 155 -15.95 -3.30 1.98
CA ALA A 155 -16.59 -2.00 2.12
C ALA A 155 -16.55 -1.42 3.53
N ARG A 156 -16.94 -2.19 4.56
CA ARG A 156 -16.96 -1.69 5.94
C ARG A 156 -15.56 -1.40 6.49
N HIS A 157 -14.56 -2.19 6.11
CA HIS A 157 -13.17 -1.97 6.50
C HIS A 157 -12.53 -0.80 5.74
N THR A 158 -12.80 -0.65 4.44
CA THR A 158 -12.38 0.50 3.64
C THR A 158 -12.88 1.80 4.26
N ALA A 159 -14.17 1.88 4.61
CA ALA A 159 -14.74 3.05 5.28
C ALA A 159 -14.05 3.35 6.62
N ALA A 160 -13.87 2.33 7.47
CA ALA A 160 -13.20 2.48 8.76
C ALA A 160 -11.74 2.97 8.64
N TYR A 161 -11.00 2.48 7.65
CA TYR A 161 -9.62 2.88 7.41
C TYR A 161 -9.55 4.34 6.93
N ILE A 162 -10.44 4.75 6.02
CA ILE A 162 -10.56 6.15 5.55
C ILE A 162 -10.84 7.09 6.71
N GLU A 163 -11.82 6.76 7.56
CA GLU A 163 -12.16 7.55 8.73
C GLU A 163 -10.96 7.70 9.69
N GLY A 164 -10.22 6.62 9.93
CA GLY A 164 -9.03 6.63 10.79
C GLY A 164 -7.92 7.53 10.27
N LEU A 165 -7.52 7.37 9.00
CA LEU A 165 -6.49 8.22 8.37
C LEU A 165 -6.88 9.69 8.38
N GLN A 166 -8.11 10.00 7.97
CA GLN A 166 -8.59 11.38 7.86
C GLN A 166 -8.77 12.04 9.22
N ALA A 167 -9.09 11.28 10.27
CA ALA A 167 -9.12 11.77 11.65
C ALA A 167 -7.73 12.18 12.16
N ALA A 168 -6.65 11.61 11.61
CA ALA A 168 -5.27 12.03 11.88
C ALA A 168 -4.80 13.20 10.99
N GLY A 169 -5.68 13.76 10.16
CA GLY A 169 -5.37 14.87 9.25
C GLY A 169 -4.66 14.47 7.96
N VAL A 170 -4.59 13.17 7.66
CA VAL A 170 -3.99 12.63 6.42
C VAL A 170 -5.10 12.29 5.43
N ALA A 171 -5.02 12.81 4.20
CA ALA A 171 -5.99 12.49 3.16
C ALA A 171 -5.86 11.02 2.76
N ALA A 172 -6.96 10.28 2.88
CA ALA A 172 -7.04 8.91 2.37
C ALA A 172 -7.24 8.92 0.85
N CYS A 173 -6.71 7.89 0.19
CA CYS A 173 -6.83 7.70 -1.24
C CYS A 173 -7.23 6.24 -1.51
N THR A 174 -8.49 6.05 -1.86
CA THR A 174 -9.07 4.72 -2.09
C THR A 174 -8.63 4.17 -3.44
N LYS A 175 -8.15 2.93 -3.47
CA LYS A 175 -7.58 2.33 -4.70
C LYS A 175 -7.95 0.85 -4.88
N HIS A 176 -7.92 0.27 -6.07
CA HIS A 176 -7.60 0.90 -7.35
C HIS A 176 -8.85 0.85 -8.24
N PHE A 177 -9.49 2.01 -8.44
CA PHE A 177 -10.79 2.11 -9.11
C PHE A 177 -10.72 1.69 -10.59
N PRO A 178 -11.69 0.92 -11.13
CA PRO A 178 -12.93 0.47 -10.50
C PRO A 178 -12.86 -0.87 -9.74
N GLY A 179 -11.67 -1.41 -9.50
CA GLY A 179 -11.43 -2.65 -8.74
C GLY A 179 -10.44 -3.57 -9.44
N HIS A 180 -9.31 -3.87 -8.80
CA HIS A 180 -8.20 -4.67 -9.35
C HIS A 180 -8.11 -6.07 -8.71
N GLY A 181 -9.15 -6.48 -8.01
CA GLY A 181 -9.15 -7.70 -7.20
C GLY A 181 -9.40 -9.00 -7.98
N ASP A 182 -9.98 -8.92 -9.17
CA ASP A 182 -10.25 -10.05 -10.07
C ASP A 182 -9.28 -10.10 -11.27
N THR A 183 -7.97 -10.07 -11.00
CA THR A 183 -6.94 -10.25 -12.02
C THR A 183 -6.05 -11.45 -11.72
N ALA A 184 -5.56 -12.12 -12.76
CA ALA A 184 -4.45 -13.06 -12.69
C ALA A 184 -3.16 -12.50 -13.31
N ILE A 185 -3.21 -11.27 -13.86
CA ILE A 185 -2.11 -10.59 -14.54
C ILE A 185 -1.74 -9.33 -13.75
N ASP A 186 -0.44 -9.13 -13.57
CA ASP A 186 0.11 -7.94 -12.93
C ASP A 186 0.20 -6.76 -13.93
N SER A 187 -0.41 -5.62 -13.58
CA SER A 187 -0.42 -4.38 -14.38
C SER A 187 0.97 -3.79 -14.63
N HIS A 188 1.96 -4.18 -13.81
CA HIS A 188 3.34 -3.74 -13.98
C HIS A 188 4.03 -4.42 -15.17
N HIS A 189 3.52 -5.55 -15.65
CA HIS A 189 4.12 -6.34 -16.73
C HIS A 189 3.30 -6.35 -18.02
N ALA A 190 1.98 -6.29 -17.92
CA ALA A 190 1.06 -6.27 -19.05
C ALA A 190 -0.25 -5.57 -18.68
N MET A 191 -1.08 -5.23 -19.67
CA MET A 191 -2.43 -4.69 -19.42
C MET A 191 -3.32 -5.79 -18.82
N PRO A 192 -3.77 -5.68 -17.55
CA PRO A 192 -4.73 -6.62 -17.02
C PRO A 192 -6.11 -6.31 -17.59
N ARG A 193 -6.86 -7.37 -17.84
CA ARG A 193 -8.23 -7.30 -18.35
C ARG A 193 -9.15 -7.98 -17.34
N ILE A 194 -10.20 -7.29 -16.93
CA ILE A 194 -11.24 -7.82 -16.06
C ILE A 194 -12.51 -8.01 -16.90
N ASP A 195 -12.87 -9.27 -17.11
CA ASP A 195 -13.94 -9.71 -18.03
C ASP A 195 -15.30 -9.93 -17.33
N VAL A 196 -15.50 -9.33 -16.15
CA VAL A 196 -16.78 -9.40 -15.43
C VAL A 196 -17.87 -8.59 -16.14
N ASP A 197 -19.11 -9.03 -16.01
CA ASP A 197 -20.26 -8.26 -16.49
C ASP A 197 -20.58 -7.05 -15.59
N LEU A 198 -21.44 -6.15 -16.08
CA LEU A 198 -21.84 -4.96 -15.33
C LEU A 198 -22.57 -5.30 -14.02
N GLU A 199 -23.36 -6.38 -13.99
CA GLU A 199 -24.08 -6.78 -12.77
C GLU A 199 -23.09 -7.15 -11.66
N THR A 200 -22.09 -7.97 -12.00
CA THR A 200 -21.00 -8.38 -11.10
C THR A 200 -20.20 -7.16 -10.65
N LEU A 201 -19.77 -6.32 -11.60
CA LEU A 201 -19.05 -5.08 -11.29
C LEU A 201 -19.76 -4.24 -10.23
N TYR A 202 -21.07 -4.05 -10.38
CA TYR A 202 -21.85 -3.23 -9.45
C TYR A 202 -22.09 -3.92 -8.12
N ALA A 203 -22.30 -5.24 -8.12
CA ALA A 203 -22.59 -6.02 -6.92
C ALA A 203 -21.34 -6.39 -6.10
N ARG A 204 -20.13 -6.31 -6.69
CA ARG A 204 -18.89 -6.74 -6.06
C ARG A 204 -17.81 -5.66 -6.07
N GLU A 205 -17.30 -5.28 -7.24
CA GLU A 205 -16.16 -4.37 -7.36
C GLU A 205 -16.47 -2.95 -6.87
N LEU A 206 -17.64 -2.39 -7.19
CA LEU A 206 -18.00 -1.01 -6.85
C LEU A 206 -18.54 -0.84 -5.43
N VAL A 207 -18.88 -1.93 -4.73
CA VAL A 207 -19.45 -1.87 -3.38
C VAL A 207 -18.50 -1.16 -2.40
N PRO A 208 -17.20 -1.51 -2.31
CA PRO A 208 -16.25 -0.77 -1.48
C PRO A 208 -16.03 0.69 -1.89
N PHE A 209 -16.08 1.02 -3.19
CA PHE A 209 -15.92 2.41 -3.64
C PHE A 209 -17.14 3.27 -3.28
N ARG A 210 -18.36 2.73 -3.36
CA ARG A 210 -19.56 3.43 -2.85
C ARG A 210 -19.44 3.70 -1.35
N ALA A 211 -18.96 2.74 -0.57
CA ALA A 211 -18.70 2.93 0.86
C ALA A 211 -17.59 3.97 1.12
N ALA A 212 -16.52 3.97 0.32
CA ALA A 212 -15.45 4.95 0.43
C ALA A 212 -15.92 6.39 0.15
N ILE A 213 -16.76 6.57 -0.88
CA ILE A 213 -17.37 7.87 -1.20
C ILE A 213 -18.27 8.32 -0.05
N ALA A 214 -19.10 7.42 0.49
CA ALA A 214 -19.97 7.71 1.63
C ALA A 214 -19.19 8.05 2.91
N ALA A 215 -18.03 7.42 3.13
CA ALA A 215 -17.10 7.74 4.22
C ALA A 215 -16.32 9.06 3.99
N GLY A 216 -16.51 9.71 2.84
CA GLY A 216 -15.91 11.01 2.54
C GLY A 216 -14.44 10.93 2.17
N SER A 217 -14.01 9.86 1.49
CA SER A 217 -12.66 9.73 0.93
C SER A 217 -12.25 10.98 0.17
N LYS A 218 -11.04 11.49 0.43
CA LYS A 218 -10.54 12.71 -0.23
C LYS A 218 -9.94 12.47 -1.60
N CYS A 219 -9.46 11.26 -1.85
CA CYS A 219 -8.82 10.89 -3.09
C CYS A 219 -9.27 9.48 -3.54
N VAL A 220 -9.33 9.26 -4.86
CA VAL A 220 -9.54 7.94 -5.46
C VAL A 220 -8.47 7.74 -6.52
N MET A 221 -7.76 6.62 -6.45
CA MET A 221 -6.74 6.25 -7.44
C MET A 221 -7.34 5.30 -8.47
N SER A 222 -7.18 5.60 -9.76
CA SER A 222 -7.59 4.72 -10.87
C SER A 222 -6.57 3.61 -11.13
N ALA A 223 -7.01 2.40 -11.45
CA ALA A 223 -6.19 1.30 -11.92
C ALA A 223 -5.92 1.34 -13.43
N HIS A 224 -4.76 0.85 -13.86
CA HIS A 224 -4.45 0.63 -15.28
C HIS A 224 -4.97 -0.73 -15.78
N ILE A 225 -6.29 -0.87 -15.80
CA ILE A 225 -6.98 -2.12 -16.14
C ILE A 225 -8.01 -1.89 -17.24
N LEU A 226 -8.13 -2.85 -18.16
CA LEU A 226 -9.17 -2.85 -19.18
C LEU A 226 -10.43 -3.51 -18.62
N LEU A 227 -11.56 -2.79 -18.64
CA LEU A 227 -12.89 -3.31 -18.27
C LEU A 227 -13.85 -3.20 -19.47
N PRO A 228 -13.93 -4.24 -20.31
CA PRO A 228 -14.67 -4.19 -21.57
C PRO A 228 -16.17 -3.97 -21.42
N ALA A 229 -16.73 -4.34 -20.26
CA ALA A 229 -18.12 -4.07 -19.93
C ALA A 229 -18.42 -2.56 -19.81
N LEU A 230 -17.41 -1.73 -19.50
CA LEU A 230 -17.51 -0.27 -19.41
C LEU A 230 -16.90 0.44 -20.63
N ASP A 231 -15.68 0.06 -21.00
CA ASP A 231 -14.93 0.61 -22.14
C ASP A 231 -14.03 -0.51 -22.73
N PRO A 232 -14.35 -1.04 -23.93
CA PRO A 232 -13.59 -2.12 -24.54
C PRO A 232 -12.24 -1.69 -25.11
N ASP A 233 -12.01 -0.40 -25.30
CA ASP A 233 -10.87 0.13 -26.06
C ASP A 233 -9.83 0.80 -25.16
N ARG A 234 -10.21 1.24 -23.95
CA ARG A 234 -9.34 2.02 -23.07
C ARG A 234 -9.30 1.48 -21.64
N PRO A 235 -8.11 1.44 -21.00
CA PRO A 235 -8.04 1.16 -19.59
C PRO A 235 -8.70 2.27 -18.76
N ALA A 236 -9.13 1.94 -17.55
CA ALA A 236 -9.88 2.82 -16.66
C ALA A 236 -9.22 4.20 -16.49
N THR A 237 -7.90 4.27 -16.32
CA THR A 237 -7.14 5.52 -16.17
C THR A 237 -7.29 6.52 -17.31
N VAL A 238 -7.54 6.07 -18.54
CA VAL A 238 -7.68 6.95 -19.72
C VAL A 238 -9.08 6.88 -20.34
N SER A 239 -10.04 6.26 -19.64
CA SER A 239 -11.42 6.15 -20.11
C SER A 239 -12.31 7.25 -19.49
N PRO A 240 -12.82 8.21 -20.28
CA PRO A 240 -13.84 9.15 -19.83
C PRO A 240 -15.15 8.47 -19.43
N GLN A 241 -15.47 7.28 -19.97
CA GLN A 241 -16.64 6.52 -19.53
C GLN A 241 -16.49 6.07 -18.07
N ILE A 242 -15.27 5.74 -17.66
CA ILE A 242 -14.98 5.22 -16.32
C ILE A 242 -14.69 6.36 -15.32
N LEU A 243 -13.76 7.28 -15.61
CA LEU A 243 -13.40 8.34 -14.66
C LEU A 243 -14.48 9.44 -14.57
N THR A 244 -15.02 9.86 -15.72
CA THR A 244 -16.04 10.92 -15.73
C THR A 244 -17.45 10.33 -15.65
N GLY A 245 -17.79 9.37 -16.51
CA GLY A 245 -19.14 8.78 -16.56
C GLY A 245 -19.51 8.03 -15.29
N LEU A 246 -18.72 7.01 -14.92
CA LEU A 246 -19.00 6.18 -13.75
C LEU A 246 -18.63 6.90 -12.45
N LEU A 247 -17.35 7.26 -12.25
CA LEU A 247 -16.89 7.77 -10.95
C LEU A 247 -17.43 9.17 -10.63
N ARG A 248 -17.20 10.15 -11.51
CA ARG A 248 -17.60 11.55 -11.25
C ARG A 248 -19.13 11.73 -11.32
N GLN A 249 -19.79 11.21 -12.34
CA GLN A 249 -21.21 11.48 -12.59
C GLN A 249 -22.13 10.49 -11.88
N GLU A 250 -22.01 9.19 -12.16
CA GLU A 250 -22.95 8.20 -11.63
C GLU A 250 -22.77 7.94 -10.13
N LEU A 251 -21.52 7.77 -9.67
CA LEU A 251 -21.21 7.58 -8.26
C LEU A 251 -21.15 8.90 -7.48
N GLY A 252 -21.17 10.05 -8.17
CA GLY A 252 -21.21 11.38 -7.56
C GLY A 252 -19.95 11.73 -6.75
N TYR A 253 -18.79 11.20 -7.13
CA TYR A 253 -17.55 11.47 -6.40
C TYR A 253 -16.99 12.85 -6.75
N ASP A 254 -16.92 13.78 -5.79
CA ASP A 254 -16.41 15.15 -6.00
C ASP A 254 -14.96 15.39 -5.52
N GLY A 255 -14.30 14.37 -4.95
CA GLY A 255 -12.92 14.51 -4.48
C GLY A 255 -11.87 14.49 -5.61
N LEU A 256 -10.59 14.38 -5.24
CA LEU A 256 -9.48 14.27 -6.18
C LEU A 256 -9.47 12.88 -6.84
N ILE A 257 -9.33 12.81 -8.16
CA ILE A 257 -9.03 11.57 -8.88
C ILE A 257 -7.54 11.58 -9.23
N VAL A 258 -6.77 10.62 -8.74
CA VAL A 258 -5.36 10.44 -9.10
C VAL A 258 -5.19 9.18 -9.96
N THR A 259 -4.21 9.17 -10.86
CA THR A 259 -3.85 7.94 -11.56
C THR A 259 -3.01 7.02 -10.68
N ASP A 260 -2.98 5.72 -10.96
CA ASP A 260 -1.82 4.90 -10.60
C ASP A 260 -0.58 5.37 -11.39
N ALA A 261 0.60 4.83 -11.10
CA ALA A 261 1.87 5.31 -11.64
C ALA A 261 1.92 5.22 -13.18
N VAL A 262 1.93 6.38 -13.86
CA VAL A 262 1.79 6.46 -15.33
C VAL A 262 2.96 5.82 -16.10
N GLU A 263 4.10 5.59 -15.45
CA GLU A 263 5.23 4.85 -16.02
C GLU A 263 5.01 3.34 -16.10
N MET A 264 3.96 2.80 -15.45
CA MET A 264 3.64 1.38 -15.52
C MET A 264 3.36 0.94 -16.96
N GLN A 265 3.79 -0.28 -17.28
CA GLN A 265 3.81 -0.80 -18.65
C GLN A 265 2.44 -0.77 -19.34
N ALA A 266 1.35 -0.94 -18.59
CA ALA A 266 -0.01 -0.85 -19.10
C ALA A 266 -0.29 0.51 -19.80
N ILE A 267 0.20 1.62 -19.25
CA ILE A 267 0.06 2.96 -19.84
C ILE A 267 1.26 3.29 -20.72
N ALA A 268 2.47 3.23 -20.17
CA ALA A 268 3.69 3.66 -20.86
C ALA A 268 3.95 2.84 -22.14
N GLY A 269 3.69 1.54 -22.13
CA GLY A 269 3.89 0.66 -23.29
C GLY A 269 2.86 0.85 -24.41
N THR A 270 1.69 1.40 -24.10
CA THR A 270 0.58 1.56 -25.07
C THR A 270 0.50 2.98 -25.62
N TYR A 271 0.62 3.99 -24.75
CA TYR A 271 0.40 5.39 -25.09
C TYR A 271 1.69 6.22 -25.01
N GLY A 272 2.71 5.75 -24.30
CA GLY A 272 3.81 6.60 -23.82
C GLY A 272 3.38 7.47 -22.63
N ILE A 273 4.34 7.88 -21.80
CA ILE A 273 4.03 8.59 -20.54
C ILE A 273 3.45 9.99 -20.79
N GLU A 274 3.94 10.71 -21.81
CA GLU A 274 3.48 12.07 -22.13
C GLU A 274 2.04 12.06 -22.63
N ARG A 275 1.74 11.24 -23.66
CA ARG A 275 0.39 11.15 -24.23
C ARG A 275 -0.57 10.45 -23.28
N GLY A 276 -0.14 9.43 -22.55
CA GLY A 276 -0.93 8.78 -21.50
C GLY A 276 -1.37 9.77 -20.42
N SER A 277 -0.48 10.68 -20.00
CA SER A 277 -0.79 11.73 -19.02
C SER A 277 -1.84 12.72 -19.53
N VAL A 278 -1.70 13.17 -20.78
CA VAL A 278 -2.72 14.05 -21.40
C VAL A 278 -4.07 13.35 -21.48
N LEU A 279 -4.09 12.09 -21.92
CA LEU A 279 -5.32 11.29 -22.01
C LEU A 279 -5.98 11.06 -20.65
N ALA A 280 -5.20 10.82 -19.60
CA ALA A 280 -5.73 10.62 -18.26
C ALA A 280 -6.40 11.90 -17.72
N ILE A 281 -5.74 13.06 -17.87
CA ILE A 281 -6.34 14.35 -17.47
C ILE A 281 -7.60 14.62 -18.30
N ALA A 282 -7.56 14.39 -19.61
CA ALA A 282 -8.72 14.54 -20.49
C ALA A 282 -9.88 13.59 -20.12
N ALA A 283 -9.58 12.39 -19.64
CA ALA A 283 -10.57 11.40 -19.21
C ALA A 283 -11.26 11.76 -17.89
N GLY A 284 -10.62 12.58 -17.05
CA GLY A 284 -11.18 13.03 -15.77
C GLY A 284 -10.27 12.86 -14.57
N ALA A 285 -9.04 12.36 -14.74
CA ALA A 285 -8.04 12.40 -13.66
C ALA A 285 -7.66 13.85 -13.34
N ASP A 286 -7.42 14.15 -12.07
CA ASP A 286 -7.06 15.48 -11.57
C ASP A 286 -5.56 15.57 -11.21
N ALA A 287 -4.94 14.43 -10.90
CA ALA A 287 -3.54 14.33 -10.57
C ALA A 287 -2.90 13.08 -11.20
N LEU A 288 -1.59 13.17 -11.46
CA LEU A 288 -0.79 12.12 -12.08
C LEU A 288 0.24 11.62 -11.08
N CYS A 289 0.14 10.35 -10.69
CA CYS A 289 1.17 9.67 -9.92
C CYS A 289 2.35 9.37 -10.84
N VAL A 290 3.55 9.85 -10.46
CA VAL A 290 4.78 9.65 -11.22
C VAL A 290 5.92 9.35 -10.25
N GLY A 291 6.83 8.46 -10.61
CA GLY A 291 8.09 8.29 -9.91
C GLY A 291 8.18 7.08 -9.00
N GLY A 292 7.37 6.05 -9.25
CA GLY A 292 7.73 4.69 -8.84
C GLY A 292 9.08 4.25 -9.43
N GLY A 293 9.40 4.69 -10.66
CA GLY A 293 10.72 4.50 -11.27
C GLY A 293 11.32 5.73 -11.98
N LEU A 294 10.49 6.69 -12.41
CA LEU A 294 10.96 7.92 -13.07
C LEU A 294 11.05 9.10 -12.10
N GLU A 295 12.25 9.46 -11.69
CA GLU A 295 12.47 10.32 -10.51
C GLU A 295 13.37 11.55 -10.77
N ASP A 296 13.45 11.98 -12.03
CA ASP A 296 14.31 13.07 -12.48
C ASP A 296 13.56 14.33 -12.94
N ASP A 297 14.24 15.47 -12.88
CA ASP A 297 13.73 16.79 -13.32
C ASP A 297 13.29 16.79 -14.80
N GLY A 298 14.01 16.04 -15.66
CA GLY A 298 13.69 15.95 -17.09
C GLY A 298 12.34 15.30 -17.34
N THR A 299 11.96 14.30 -16.54
CA THR A 299 10.64 13.66 -16.62
C THR A 299 9.53 14.65 -16.27
N VAL A 300 9.66 15.41 -15.18
CA VAL A 300 8.68 16.45 -14.80
C VAL A 300 8.53 17.50 -15.90
N GLN A 301 9.64 17.93 -16.51
CA GLN A 301 9.62 18.87 -17.63
C GLN A 301 8.86 18.33 -18.83
N ARG A 302 9.14 17.10 -19.27
CA ARG A 302 8.47 16.49 -20.44
C ARG A 302 6.97 16.36 -20.22
N LEU A 303 6.53 15.93 -19.04
CA LEU A 303 5.10 15.79 -18.72
C LEU A 303 4.40 17.15 -18.68
N ARG A 304 4.99 18.15 -18.02
CA ARG A 304 4.49 19.53 -18.02
C ARG A 304 4.37 20.06 -19.43
N ASP A 305 5.41 19.92 -20.25
CA ASP A 305 5.44 20.46 -21.61
C ASP A 305 4.42 19.76 -22.52
N ALA A 306 4.20 18.46 -22.33
CA ALA A 306 3.15 17.71 -23.02
C ALA A 306 1.74 18.23 -22.69
N LEU A 307 1.45 18.48 -21.41
CA LEU A 307 0.16 19.06 -20.98
C LEU A 307 -0.03 20.47 -21.55
N VAL A 308 0.99 21.33 -21.48
CA VAL A 308 0.95 22.69 -22.03
C VAL A 308 0.74 22.65 -23.55
N ALA A 309 1.45 21.77 -24.26
CA ALA A 309 1.32 21.62 -25.70
C ALA A 309 -0.09 21.13 -26.10
N ALA A 310 -0.64 20.17 -25.37
CA ALA A 310 -1.99 19.66 -25.60
C ALA A 310 -3.07 20.72 -25.38
N VAL A 311 -2.91 21.61 -24.39
CA VAL A 311 -3.82 22.75 -24.19
C VAL A 311 -3.70 23.73 -25.35
N ARG A 312 -2.49 24.10 -25.74
CA ARG A 312 -2.25 25.07 -26.82
C ARG A 312 -2.70 24.57 -28.20
N SER A 313 -2.68 23.25 -28.42
CA SER A 313 -3.18 22.64 -29.66
C SER A 313 -4.70 22.42 -29.67
N GLY A 314 -5.37 22.53 -28.52
CA GLY A 314 -6.79 22.22 -28.35
C GLY A 314 -7.11 20.73 -28.17
N GLU A 315 -6.08 19.88 -28.00
CA GLU A 315 -6.25 18.45 -27.68
C GLU A 315 -6.77 18.23 -26.25
N LEU A 316 -6.37 19.11 -25.32
CA LEU A 316 -6.86 19.19 -23.95
C LEU A 316 -7.54 20.55 -23.74
N ALA A 317 -8.76 20.58 -23.24
CA ALA A 317 -9.42 21.84 -22.89
C ALA A 317 -8.67 22.53 -21.73
N GLU A 318 -8.43 23.84 -21.85
CA GLU A 318 -7.74 24.62 -20.80
C GLU A 318 -8.53 24.56 -19.48
N GLU A 319 -9.86 24.65 -19.56
CA GLU A 319 -10.75 24.56 -18.41
C GLU A 319 -10.65 23.20 -17.70
N ARG A 320 -10.39 22.12 -18.45
CA ARG A 320 -10.22 20.78 -17.86
C ARG A 320 -8.95 20.73 -17.01
N LEU A 321 -7.84 21.27 -17.52
CA LEU A 321 -6.58 21.33 -16.77
C LEU A 321 -6.70 22.25 -15.54
N ALA A 322 -7.38 23.40 -15.69
CA ALA A 322 -7.62 24.32 -14.59
C ALA A 322 -8.48 23.70 -13.48
N ASP A 323 -9.53 22.94 -13.82
CA ASP A 323 -10.35 22.19 -12.85
C ASP A 323 -9.53 21.13 -12.10
N ALA A 324 -8.72 20.35 -12.82
CA ALA A 324 -7.83 19.36 -12.23
C ALA A 324 -6.86 20.01 -11.21
N ALA A 325 -6.18 21.08 -11.62
CA ALA A 325 -5.26 21.82 -10.77
C ALA A 325 -5.97 22.48 -9.57
N ALA A 326 -7.21 22.95 -9.74
CA ALA A 326 -8.02 23.49 -8.64
C ALA A 326 -8.38 22.41 -7.61
N ARG A 327 -8.67 21.19 -8.03
CA ARG A 327 -8.95 20.05 -7.12
C ARG A 327 -7.71 19.63 -6.33
N VAL A 328 -6.52 19.63 -6.95
CA VAL A 328 -5.26 19.40 -6.23
C VAL A 328 -5.05 20.47 -5.14
N ARG A 329 -5.22 21.74 -5.50
CA ARG A 329 -5.10 22.87 -4.55
C ARG A 329 -6.17 22.83 -3.44
N ALA A 330 -7.38 22.38 -3.75
CA ALA A 330 -8.44 22.19 -2.76
C ALA A 330 -8.07 21.10 -1.74
N LEU A 331 -7.47 20.00 -2.19
CA LEU A 331 -6.96 18.96 -1.30
C LEU A 331 -5.82 19.49 -0.41
N ALA A 332 -4.86 20.21 -1.01
CA ALA A 332 -3.80 20.89 -0.28
C ALA A 332 -4.34 21.80 0.84
N SER A 333 -5.34 22.63 0.52
CA SER A 333 -6.02 23.50 1.48
C SER A 333 -6.71 22.69 2.61
N TRP A 334 -7.39 21.60 2.27
CA TRP A 334 -8.03 20.72 3.26
C TRP A 334 -7.00 20.13 4.23
N THR A 335 -5.88 19.60 3.73
CA THR A 335 -4.85 18.98 4.60
C THR A 335 -4.21 19.98 5.56
N ARG A 336 -4.02 21.24 5.14
CA ARG A 336 -3.55 22.32 6.02
C ARG A 336 -4.51 22.62 7.15
N GLY A 337 -5.80 22.70 6.84
CA GLY A 337 -6.85 22.93 7.85
C GLY A 337 -6.96 21.77 8.84
N ALA A 338 -6.89 20.53 8.32
CA ALA A 338 -6.97 19.32 9.13
C ALA A 338 -5.75 19.16 10.06
N GLY A 339 -4.54 19.45 9.58
CA GLY A 339 -3.31 19.39 10.36
C GLY A 339 -3.26 20.40 11.51
N GLY A 340 -3.81 21.61 11.32
CA GLY A 340 -3.83 22.67 12.35
C GLY A 340 -4.83 22.45 13.49
N ALA A 341 -5.89 21.66 13.27
CA ALA A 341 -6.86 21.33 14.32
C ALA A 341 -6.34 20.28 15.31
N GLY A 342 -5.33 19.48 14.91
CA GLY A 342 -4.71 18.43 15.73
C GLY A 342 -3.33 18.77 16.30
N SER A 343 -2.74 19.92 15.96
CA SER A 343 -1.39 20.31 16.37
C SER A 343 -1.38 21.65 17.11
N GLN A 344 -1.66 21.61 18.42
CA GLN A 344 -1.13 22.61 19.35
C GLN A 344 0.29 22.16 19.75
N PRO A 345 1.36 22.87 19.32
CA PRO A 345 2.71 22.56 19.77
C PRO A 345 2.87 23.11 21.19
N GLY A 346 2.81 22.24 22.21
CA GLY A 346 3.11 22.67 23.58
C GLY A 346 2.42 21.96 24.74
N ALA A 347 1.65 20.89 24.55
CA ALA A 347 1.16 20.09 25.68
C ALA A 347 2.10 18.88 25.91
N ALA A 348 2.94 19.04 26.93
CA ALA A 348 3.98 18.15 27.42
C ALA A 348 3.80 16.64 27.16
N VAL A 349 4.87 16.04 26.64
CA VAL A 349 5.26 14.65 26.89
C VAL A 349 5.31 14.45 28.41
N GLN A 350 4.21 13.95 28.95
CA GLN A 350 4.18 13.28 30.24
C GLN A 350 3.33 12.04 30.06
N GLU A 351 4.02 10.89 30.00
CA GLU A 351 3.47 9.61 30.42
C GLU A 351 2.74 9.82 31.75
N ARG A 352 1.43 9.94 31.69
CA ARG A 352 0.56 9.80 32.86
C ARG A 352 -0.45 8.72 32.54
N THR A 353 -0.08 7.54 33.02
CA THR A 353 -0.96 6.43 33.38
C THR A 353 -2.15 6.93 34.19
N ALA A 354 -3.33 6.96 33.56
CA ALA A 354 -4.63 6.95 34.23
C ALA A 354 -5.70 6.38 33.29
N SER A 355 -5.97 5.08 33.49
CA SER A 355 -7.22 4.33 33.26
C SER A 355 -8.24 4.89 32.25
N GLY A 356 -8.45 4.15 31.15
CA GLY A 356 -9.78 4.05 30.53
C GLY A 356 -9.93 4.21 29.03
N THR A 357 -8.90 3.92 28.20
CA THR A 357 -8.94 3.37 26.81
C THR A 357 -7.55 3.58 26.21
N GLY A 358 -6.60 2.71 26.56
CA GLY A 358 -5.22 2.78 26.07
C GLY A 358 -5.12 2.28 24.64
N ILE A 359 -5.32 3.16 23.66
CA ILE A 359 -4.88 2.90 22.28
C ILE A 359 -3.41 3.34 22.23
N GLY A 360 -2.53 2.46 22.72
CA GLY A 360 -1.08 2.69 22.81
C GLY A 360 -0.36 2.44 21.47
N SER A 361 0.96 2.68 21.49
CA SER A 361 1.94 2.41 20.41
C SER A 361 1.88 1.00 19.81
N ASP A 362 1.17 0.08 20.47
CA ASP A 362 1.16 -1.36 20.20
C ASP A 362 -0.11 -1.84 19.50
N ILE A 363 -1.01 -0.95 19.06
CA ILE A 363 -2.29 -1.33 18.43
C ILE A 363 -2.11 -2.25 17.21
N GLY A 364 -1.01 -2.09 16.47
CA GLY A 364 -0.66 -2.96 15.36
C GLY A 364 -0.31 -4.39 15.82
N LEU A 365 0.42 -4.54 16.93
CA LEU A 365 0.70 -5.86 17.50
C LEU A 365 -0.56 -6.51 18.08
N VAL A 366 -1.43 -5.73 18.73
CA VAL A 366 -2.76 -6.20 19.20
C VAL A 366 -3.57 -6.76 18.03
N ALA A 367 -3.61 -6.03 16.92
CA ALA A 367 -4.30 -6.48 15.71
C ALA A 367 -3.65 -7.75 15.11
N ALA A 368 -2.33 -7.79 15.00
CA ALA A 368 -1.60 -8.95 14.46
C ALA A 368 -1.84 -10.21 15.30
N ARG A 369 -1.80 -10.10 16.63
CA ARG A 369 -2.09 -11.19 17.58
C ARG A 369 -3.47 -11.78 17.39
N ARG A 370 -4.49 -10.92 17.26
CA ARG A 370 -5.88 -11.32 16.97
C ARG A 370 -6.05 -11.94 15.59
N ALA A 371 -5.20 -11.58 14.63
CA ALA A 371 -5.29 -12.06 13.25
C ALA A 371 -4.66 -13.45 13.03
N VAL A 372 -3.88 -13.98 13.99
CA VAL A 372 -3.27 -15.31 13.81
C VAL A 372 -4.33 -16.41 13.96
N LYS A 373 -4.57 -17.15 12.88
CA LYS A 373 -5.36 -18.38 12.94
C LYS A 373 -4.45 -19.56 13.23
N VAL A 374 -4.74 -20.25 14.33
CA VAL A 374 -4.01 -21.44 14.79
C VAL A 374 -4.77 -22.70 14.38
N THR A 375 -4.09 -23.66 13.76
CA THR A 375 -4.63 -25.00 13.46
C THR A 375 -3.64 -26.06 13.92
N GLY A 376 -4.12 -27.04 14.69
CA GLY A 376 -3.26 -28.04 15.33
C GLY A 376 -2.60 -27.51 16.61
N SER A 377 -1.63 -28.26 17.11
CA SER A 377 -0.93 -27.99 18.37
C SER A 377 0.47 -28.58 18.33
N ALA A 378 1.43 -27.86 18.90
CA ALA A 378 2.78 -28.36 19.12
C ALA A 378 3.26 -27.95 20.51
N GLU A 379 4.16 -28.75 21.08
CA GLU A 379 4.89 -28.36 22.29
C GLU A 379 5.60 -27.01 22.07
N PRO A 380 5.61 -26.13 23.09
CA PRO A 380 6.35 -24.86 23.03
C PRO A 380 7.81 -25.10 22.62
N LEU A 381 8.30 -24.28 21.70
CA LEU A 381 9.70 -24.35 21.32
C LEU A 381 10.55 -23.56 22.30
N THR A 382 11.37 -24.25 23.10
CA THR A 382 12.28 -23.65 24.09
C THR A 382 13.74 -23.62 23.65
N ASP A 383 14.09 -24.43 22.65
CA ASP A 383 15.43 -24.53 22.09
C ASP A 383 15.54 -23.82 20.73
N PRO A 384 16.75 -23.47 20.28
CA PRO A 384 16.96 -22.84 18.98
C PRO A 384 16.37 -23.64 17.82
N ALA A 385 15.61 -22.96 16.95
CA ALA A 385 14.97 -23.56 15.79
C ALA A 385 15.89 -23.54 14.56
N TYR A 386 15.45 -24.26 13.52
CA TYR A 386 15.86 -23.99 12.15
C TYR A 386 14.68 -23.45 11.35
N VAL A 387 14.80 -22.23 10.81
CA VAL A 387 13.73 -21.55 10.06
C VAL A 387 13.99 -21.68 8.55
N ALA A 388 13.18 -22.48 7.87
CA ALA A 388 13.24 -22.62 6.42
C ALA A 388 12.22 -21.68 5.76
N ALA A 389 12.68 -20.62 5.08
CA ALA A 389 11.81 -19.69 4.36
C ALA A 389 11.64 -20.12 2.91
N PHE A 390 10.42 -20.46 2.49
CA PHE A 390 10.09 -20.78 1.10
C PHE A 390 9.57 -19.51 0.43
N THR A 391 10.33 -18.99 -0.52
CA THR A 391 10.11 -17.65 -1.08
C THR A 391 9.80 -17.70 -2.57
N SER A 392 8.83 -16.91 -3.00
CA SER A 392 8.59 -16.58 -4.40
C SER A 392 9.23 -15.24 -4.75
N ALA A 393 9.30 -14.89 -6.03
CA ALA A 393 9.64 -13.53 -6.44
C ALA A 393 8.70 -12.51 -5.77
N SER A 394 9.26 -11.41 -5.26
CA SER A 394 8.48 -10.29 -4.69
C SER A 394 7.65 -9.61 -5.77
N ASN A 395 6.46 -9.12 -5.41
CA ASN A 395 5.73 -8.20 -6.28
C ASN A 395 6.28 -6.77 -6.12
N ILE A 396 6.16 -5.97 -7.16
CA ILE A 396 6.76 -4.63 -7.22
C ILE A 396 6.07 -3.60 -6.30
N ALA A 397 4.81 -3.82 -5.92
CA ALA A 397 4.10 -2.95 -4.97
C ALA A 397 4.69 -3.06 -3.55
N VAL A 398 5.14 -4.26 -3.18
CA VAL A 398 5.84 -4.55 -1.92
C VAL A 398 7.31 -4.10 -1.98
N GLY A 399 7.96 -4.28 -3.13
CA GLY A 399 9.40 -4.04 -3.30
C GLY A 399 10.25 -5.21 -2.80
N ASP A 400 11.57 -5.09 -2.91
CA ASP A 400 12.56 -6.09 -2.50
C ASP A 400 13.32 -5.71 -1.21
N GLU A 401 13.15 -4.48 -0.71
CA GLU A 401 13.84 -3.97 0.47
C GLU A 401 13.20 -4.39 1.80
N THR A 402 11.89 -4.70 1.82
CA THR A 402 11.14 -4.95 3.07
C THR A 402 11.42 -6.35 3.63
N PRO A 403 12.04 -6.47 4.83
CA PRO A 403 12.26 -7.77 5.44
C PRO A 403 10.94 -8.39 5.89
N TRP A 404 10.84 -9.71 5.77
CA TRP A 404 9.66 -10.48 6.18
C TRP A 404 10.05 -11.84 6.76
N GLY A 405 9.07 -12.56 7.30
CA GLY A 405 9.26 -13.86 7.92
C GLY A 405 9.29 -13.80 9.44
N VAL A 406 9.45 -14.97 10.07
CA VAL A 406 9.50 -15.09 11.54
C VAL A 406 10.92 -15.22 12.11
N ALA A 407 11.93 -15.41 11.27
CA ALA A 407 13.28 -15.78 11.70
C ALA A 407 13.90 -14.74 12.64
N ALA A 408 13.79 -13.45 12.31
CA ALA A 408 14.33 -12.38 13.14
C ALA A 408 13.68 -12.31 14.53
N GLU A 409 12.36 -12.50 14.59
CA GLU A 409 11.59 -12.46 15.84
C GLU A 409 11.83 -13.72 16.68
N LEU A 410 11.86 -14.90 16.06
CA LEU A 410 12.24 -16.14 16.72
C LEU A 410 13.68 -16.10 17.23
N GLY A 411 14.63 -15.53 16.48
CA GLY A 411 16.02 -15.39 16.92
C GLY A 411 16.18 -14.50 18.15
N ARG A 412 15.29 -13.51 18.35
CA ARG A 412 15.26 -12.70 19.58
C ARG A 412 14.72 -13.49 20.78
N LEU A 413 13.72 -14.33 20.57
CA LEU A 413 13.11 -15.15 21.61
C LEU A 413 13.95 -16.39 21.95
N LEU A 414 14.59 -16.98 20.95
CA LEU A 414 15.35 -18.23 20.99
C LEU A 414 16.73 -18.01 20.34
N PRO A 415 17.69 -17.40 21.06
CA PRO A 415 19.02 -17.10 20.53
C PRO A 415 19.75 -18.35 20.01
N GLY A 416 20.31 -18.25 18.80
CA GLY A 416 20.93 -19.38 18.10
C GLY A 416 20.02 -20.03 17.05
N THR A 417 18.80 -19.53 16.87
CA THR A 417 17.93 -19.91 15.76
C THR A 417 18.61 -19.55 14.43
N GLU A 418 18.74 -20.54 13.56
CA GLU A 418 19.34 -20.41 12.22
C GLU A 418 18.23 -20.31 11.16
N THR A 419 18.54 -19.72 10.01
CA THR A 419 17.57 -19.59 8.91
C THR A 419 18.25 -19.63 7.55
N ASP A 420 17.59 -20.25 6.58
CA ASP A 420 17.94 -20.16 5.16
C ASP A 420 16.69 -19.97 4.30
N THR A 421 16.92 -19.49 3.08
CA THR A 421 15.88 -19.24 2.06
C THR A 421 15.96 -20.27 0.95
N TYR A 422 14.80 -20.71 0.49
CA TYR A 422 14.61 -21.71 -0.56
C TYR A 422 13.61 -21.19 -1.59
N SER A 423 13.86 -21.50 -2.86
CA SER A 423 13.05 -21.08 -4.00
C SER A 423 12.78 -22.26 -4.95
N SER A 424 12.00 -22.01 -6.01
CA SER A 424 11.79 -22.97 -7.10
C SER A 424 13.08 -23.38 -7.82
N GLU A 425 14.16 -22.62 -7.68
CA GLU A 425 15.47 -22.90 -8.28
C GLU A 425 16.38 -23.73 -7.37
N THR A 426 15.98 -23.93 -6.11
CA THR A 426 16.76 -24.74 -5.17
C THR A 426 16.67 -26.22 -5.55
N GLU A 427 17.81 -26.85 -5.79
CA GLU A 427 17.87 -28.29 -6.03
C GLU A 427 17.53 -29.07 -4.75
N ALA A 428 16.58 -30.01 -4.86
CA ALA A 428 16.14 -30.89 -3.77
C ALA A 428 15.91 -30.15 -2.43
N PRO A 429 14.97 -29.17 -2.37
CA PRO A 429 14.84 -28.23 -1.25
C PRO A 429 14.57 -28.94 0.08
N VAL A 430 13.80 -30.03 0.08
CA VAL A 430 13.52 -30.81 1.29
C VAL A 430 14.81 -31.42 1.88
N ALA A 431 15.66 -32.03 1.04
CA ALA A 431 16.91 -32.61 1.50
C ALA A 431 17.89 -31.53 2.01
N ALA A 432 17.88 -30.35 1.39
CA ALA A 432 18.67 -29.21 1.84
C ALA A 432 18.21 -28.71 3.22
N VAL A 433 16.90 -28.56 3.43
CA VAL A 433 16.31 -28.20 4.74
C VAL A 433 16.67 -29.21 5.81
N LEU A 434 16.47 -30.51 5.56
CA LEU A 434 16.74 -31.56 6.54
C LEU A 434 18.22 -31.59 6.95
N ARG A 435 19.13 -31.41 5.99
CA ARG A 435 20.57 -31.36 6.25
C ARG A 435 20.97 -30.16 7.09
N ALA A 436 20.43 -28.98 6.79
CA ALA A 436 20.76 -27.75 7.50
C ALA A 436 20.13 -27.70 8.90
N ALA A 437 18.90 -28.20 9.05
CA ALA A 437 18.21 -28.29 10.33
C ALA A 437 18.90 -29.27 11.29
N GLY A 438 19.42 -30.39 10.79
CA GLY A 438 19.91 -31.48 11.62
C GLY A 438 18.83 -31.96 12.59
N GLU A 439 19.16 -32.03 13.88
CA GLU A 439 18.23 -32.43 14.93
C GLU A 439 17.30 -31.30 15.40
N ARG A 440 17.55 -30.05 14.99
CA ARG A 440 16.73 -28.90 15.42
C ARG A 440 15.29 -29.04 14.93
N ARG A 441 14.37 -28.44 15.68
CA ARG A 441 12.98 -28.35 15.26
C ARG A 441 12.85 -27.38 14.08
N ILE A 442 12.08 -27.79 13.09
CA ILE A 442 11.90 -27.03 11.86
C ILE A 442 10.67 -26.14 11.97
N VAL A 443 10.86 -24.85 11.67
CA VAL A 443 9.80 -23.89 11.42
C VAL A 443 9.87 -23.52 9.94
N VAL A 444 8.87 -23.93 9.15
CA VAL A 444 8.79 -23.57 7.74
C VAL A 444 7.91 -22.36 7.58
N VAL A 445 8.43 -21.34 6.90
CA VAL A 445 7.70 -20.11 6.57
C VAL A 445 7.35 -20.17 5.10
N VAL A 446 6.07 -20.01 4.80
CA VAL A 446 5.54 -20.04 3.43
C VAL A 446 4.69 -18.81 3.17
N ARG A 447 4.48 -18.51 1.89
CA ARG A 447 3.61 -17.44 1.44
C ARG A 447 2.86 -17.87 0.20
N ASP A 448 1.53 -17.73 0.23
CA ASP A 448 0.64 -18.04 -0.89
C ASP A 448 0.84 -19.46 -1.47
N VAL A 449 0.84 -20.49 -0.61
CA VAL A 449 1.16 -21.87 -1.03
C VAL A 449 0.28 -22.33 -2.19
N HIS A 450 -0.98 -21.89 -2.22
CA HIS A 450 -1.93 -22.21 -3.29
C HIS A 450 -1.52 -21.69 -4.67
N ARG A 451 -0.62 -20.71 -4.76
CA ARG A 451 -0.11 -20.15 -6.02
C ARG A 451 1.16 -20.84 -6.52
N HIS A 452 1.82 -21.64 -5.68
CA HIS A 452 3.16 -22.16 -5.95
C HIS A 452 3.21 -23.68 -5.73
N ALA A 453 3.05 -24.44 -6.82
CA ALA A 453 3.05 -25.91 -6.78
C ALA A 453 4.31 -26.49 -6.10
N TRP A 454 5.49 -25.93 -6.40
CA TRP A 454 6.75 -26.37 -5.78
C TRP A 454 6.75 -26.21 -4.26
N MET A 455 6.15 -25.13 -3.73
CA MET A 455 6.05 -24.91 -2.28
C MET A 455 5.13 -25.95 -1.65
N ALA A 456 3.98 -26.22 -2.29
CA ALA A 456 3.03 -27.22 -1.80
C ALA A 456 3.66 -28.62 -1.78
N GLU A 457 4.37 -29.01 -2.83
CA GLU A 457 5.08 -30.29 -2.94
C GLU A 457 6.19 -30.40 -1.89
N ALA A 458 7.06 -29.40 -1.78
CA ALA A 458 8.15 -29.38 -0.82
C ALA A 458 7.64 -29.38 0.64
N LEU A 459 6.57 -28.62 0.93
CA LEU A 459 5.96 -28.57 2.25
C LEU A 459 5.36 -29.92 2.63
N ASN A 460 4.63 -30.57 1.73
CA ASN A 460 4.04 -31.89 1.99
C ASN A 460 5.12 -32.95 2.24
N ALA A 461 6.16 -32.97 1.41
CA ALA A 461 7.27 -33.90 1.57
C ALA A 461 8.04 -33.67 2.87
N LEU A 462 8.33 -32.41 3.23
CA LEU A 462 9.02 -32.07 4.47
C LEU A 462 8.21 -32.45 5.72
N VAL A 463 6.91 -32.18 5.73
CA VAL A 463 6.03 -32.57 6.85
C VAL A 463 5.91 -34.09 6.96
N ALA A 464 5.97 -34.84 5.86
CA ALA A 464 5.98 -36.30 5.90
C ALA A 464 7.26 -36.86 6.55
N GLU A 465 8.42 -36.27 6.26
CA GLU A 465 9.71 -36.67 6.83
C GLU A 465 9.90 -36.17 8.28
N ARG A 466 9.37 -34.98 8.60
CA ARG A 466 9.44 -34.34 9.92
C ARG A 466 8.06 -33.91 10.38
N PRO A 467 7.24 -34.83 10.92
CA PRO A 467 5.86 -34.54 11.34
C PRO A 467 5.74 -33.48 12.44
N ASP A 468 6.82 -33.23 13.18
CA ASP A 468 6.91 -32.20 14.23
C ASP A 468 7.09 -30.77 13.69
N THR A 469 7.22 -30.60 12.37
CA THR A 469 7.38 -29.31 11.68
C THR A 469 6.24 -28.35 12.01
N VAL A 470 6.61 -27.12 12.36
CA VAL A 470 5.70 -25.98 12.50
C VAL A 470 5.64 -25.24 11.17
N VAL A 471 4.44 -24.87 10.73
CA VAL A 471 4.22 -24.14 9.47
C VAL A 471 3.67 -22.76 9.78
N VAL A 472 4.28 -21.71 9.23
CA VAL A 472 3.79 -20.33 9.30
C VAL A 472 3.48 -19.84 7.90
N GLU A 473 2.19 -19.67 7.59
CA GLU A 473 1.71 -19.13 6.31
C GLU A 473 1.44 -17.62 6.44
N MET A 474 2.26 -16.81 5.77
CA MET A 474 2.25 -15.34 5.85
C MET A 474 1.62 -14.64 4.64
N GLY A 475 0.89 -15.39 3.80
CA GLY A 475 0.18 -14.88 2.62
C GLY A 475 -1.33 -14.95 2.77
N VAL A 476 -2.02 -15.24 1.66
CA VAL A 476 -3.45 -15.58 1.62
C VAL A 476 -3.59 -17.09 1.86
N PRO A 477 -4.08 -17.54 3.03
CA PRO A 477 -4.05 -18.95 3.42
C PRO A 477 -5.20 -19.76 2.79
N GLN A 478 -5.11 -20.00 1.48
CA GLN A 478 -6.10 -20.79 0.72
C GLN A 478 -5.76 -22.29 0.71
N ALA A 479 -4.49 -22.65 0.91
CA ALA A 479 -4.08 -24.04 0.99
C ALA A 479 -4.58 -24.68 2.29
N ALA A 480 -4.87 -25.98 2.24
CA ALA A 480 -5.23 -26.71 3.45
C ALA A 480 -4.05 -26.72 4.45
N PRO A 481 -4.27 -26.47 5.75
CA PRO A 481 -3.22 -26.47 6.76
C PRO A 481 -2.37 -27.76 6.76
N ARG A 482 -1.10 -27.61 7.14
CA ARG A 482 -0.06 -28.67 7.17
C ARG A 482 0.82 -28.53 8.41
N GLY A 483 1.47 -29.62 8.79
CA GLY A 483 2.36 -29.68 9.97
C GLY A 483 1.62 -29.99 11.26
N ALA A 484 2.37 -30.16 12.35
CA ALA A 484 1.82 -30.36 13.70
C ALA A 484 1.08 -29.11 14.21
N LEU A 485 1.65 -27.94 13.91
CA LEU A 485 1.11 -26.62 14.19
C LEU A 485 1.17 -25.80 12.93
N HIS A 486 0.03 -25.25 12.50
CA HIS A 486 -0.06 -24.33 11.37
C HIS A 486 -0.58 -22.98 11.87
N LEU A 487 0.16 -21.92 11.57
CA LEU A 487 -0.17 -20.54 11.90
C LEU A 487 -0.39 -19.76 10.59
N ALA A 488 -1.60 -19.29 10.35
CA ALA A 488 -1.88 -18.36 9.25
C ALA A 488 -1.95 -16.94 9.81
N THR A 489 -1.02 -16.08 9.36
CA THR A 489 -0.90 -14.69 9.88
C THR A 489 -1.59 -13.66 9.01
N HIS A 490 -2.11 -14.05 7.85
CA HIS A 490 -2.86 -13.19 6.92
C HIS A 490 -2.08 -11.95 6.45
N GLY A 491 -0.74 -12.06 6.36
CA GLY A 491 0.17 -11.00 5.94
C GLY A 491 1.57 -11.18 6.53
N ALA A 492 2.56 -10.53 5.92
CA ALA A 492 3.99 -10.72 6.20
C ALA A 492 4.65 -9.55 6.94
N ALA A 493 3.86 -8.63 7.51
CA ALA A 493 4.37 -7.56 8.38
C ALA A 493 5.21 -8.10 9.54
N ARG A 494 6.15 -7.28 10.03
CA ARG A 494 6.99 -7.63 11.19
C ARG A 494 6.14 -7.99 12.40
N VAL A 495 5.07 -7.25 12.70
CA VAL A 495 4.17 -7.58 13.82
C VAL A 495 3.42 -8.90 13.66
N CYS A 496 3.13 -9.32 12.43
CA CYS A 496 2.58 -10.64 12.15
C CYS A 496 3.62 -11.74 12.45
N GLY A 497 4.88 -11.50 12.07
CA GLY A 497 5.99 -12.39 12.40
C GLY A 497 6.22 -12.52 13.91
N LEU A 498 6.14 -11.40 14.64
CA LEU A 498 6.25 -11.36 16.09
C LEU A 498 5.12 -12.15 16.76
N ALA A 499 3.87 -11.94 16.35
CA ALA A 499 2.73 -12.66 16.88
C ALA A 499 2.84 -14.18 16.67
N ALA A 500 3.30 -14.62 15.49
CA ALA A 500 3.56 -16.05 15.23
C ALA A 500 4.71 -16.59 16.11
N ALA A 501 5.82 -15.85 16.22
CA ALA A 501 6.96 -16.25 17.04
C ALA A 501 6.59 -16.41 18.53
N GLU A 502 5.75 -15.52 19.07
CA GLU A 502 5.24 -15.61 20.43
C GLU A 502 4.43 -16.91 20.67
N ILE A 503 3.59 -17.31 19.71
CA ILE A 503 2.81 -18.55 19.78
C ILE A 503 3.72 -19.78 19.74
N ILE A 504 4.72 -19.78 18.85
CA ILE A 504 5.68 -20.88 18.70
C ILE A 504 6.48 -21.09 19.99
N ALA A 505 6.98 -20.00 20.60
CA ALA A 505 7.80 -20.07 21.81
C ALA A 505 7.01 -20.40 23.09
N ARG A 506 5.72 -20.06 23.16
CA ARG A 506 4.89 -20.24 24.37
C ARG A 506 3.94 -21.44 24.33
N GLY A 507 3.70 -22.00 23.14
CA GLY A 507 2.67 -23.02 22.89
C GLY A 507 1.29 -22.41 22.68
N ALA A 508 0.46 -23.09 21.87
CA ALA A 508 -0.85 -22.59 21.42
C ALA A 508 -1.92 -22.44 22.53
N ASP A 509 -1.75 -23.10 23.67
CA ASP A 509 -2.76 -23.20 24.74
C ASP A 509 -2.67 -22.12 25.83
N ARG A 510 -1.76 -21.14 25.72
CA ARG A 510 -1.64 -20.05 26.70
C ARG A 510 -2.27 -18.76 26.17
N PRO A 511 -3.14 -18.07 26.96
CA PRO A 511 -3.77 -16.83 26.51
C PRO A 511 -2.72 -15.78 26.13
N GLN A 512 -2.93 -15.14 24.99
CA GLN A 512 -2.15 -13.97 24.57
C GLN A 512 -2.47 -12.81 25.55
N ALA A 513 -1.44 -12.29 26.20
CA ALA A 513 -1.54 -11.18 27.16
C ALA A 513 -1.41 -9.82 26.48
#